data_AF-A0A6N9YM31-F1
#
_entry.id   AF-A0A6N9YM31-F1
#
_cell.length_a   1.000
_cell.length_b   1.000
_cell.length_c   1.000
_cell.angle_alpha   90.00
_cell.angle_beta   90.00
_cell.angle_gamma   90.00
#
_symmetry.space_group_name_H-M   'P 1'
#
loop_
_entity.id
_entity.type
_entity.pdbx_description
1 polymer ?
#
loop_
_entity_poly.entity_id
_entity_poly.type
_entity_poly.pdbx_seq_one_letter_code
_entity_poly.pdbx_strand_id
1 'polypeptide(L)'
;MHDIVVYLPHGYDADRATPYPTLYLSHGGGDHSTAWTMQGVAHYILENAIAAGAVQPMVIISTDFNGLPGGNNGYANELRDNVIPYVEANYNVATRAEDRALAGFSAGGCRAFTIFYDHTVLFGYHAPWSITGPVANADQIERMKAVPGGIHIGTGLQDHLFNNRGQGGTVVANTRYGSRL
;
A
#
# COMPACT_ATOMS: atom_id res chain seq x y z
N MET A 1 7.11 -16.51 7.31
CA MET A 1 6.27 -15.60 6.53
C MET A 1 4.84 -15.79 7.00
N HIS A 2 4.15 -14.70 7.33
CA HIS A 2 2.72 -14.72 7.64
C HIS A 2 1.91 -14.91 6.35
N ASP A 3 0.65 -15.31 6.51
CA ASP A 3 -0.24 -15.58 5.38
C ASP A 3 -0.36 -14.35 4.48
N ILE A 4 -0.25 -14.57 3.16
CA ILE A 4 -0.52 -13.58 2.13
C ILE A 4 -1.49 -14.14 1.10
N VAL A 5 -2.26 -13.25 0.47
CA VAL A 5 -3.06 -13.58 -0.71
C VAL A 5 -2.51 -12.81 -1.90
N VAL A 6 -2.09 -13.54 -2.92
CA VAL A 6 -1.58 -12.95 -4.17
C VAL A 6 -2.64 -13.08 -5.25
N TYR A 7 -2.99 -11.95 -5.87
CA TYR A 7 -3.79 -11.93 -7.08
C TYR A 7 -2.89 -11.59 -8.28
N LEU A 8 -3.04 -12.36 -9.34
CA LEU A 8 -2.38 -12.17 -10.62
C LEU A 8 -3.39 -11.63 -11.63
N PRO A 9 -3.06 -10.58 -12.40
CA PRO A 9 -3.97 -10.01 -13.38
C PRO A 9 -4.30 -11.00 -14.49
N HIS A 10 -5.47 -10.84 -15.12
CA HIS A 10 -5.85 -11.63 -16.28
C HIS A 10 -4.77 -11.56 -17.38
N GLY A 11 -4.37 -12.72 -17.89
CA GLY A 11 -3.26 -12.81 -18.84
C GLY A 11 -1.88 -12.59 -18.21
N TYR A 12 -1.74 -12.82 -16.90
CA TYR A 12 -0.43 -12.84 -16.25
C TYR A 12 0.54 -13.77 -16.99
N ASP A 13 1.69 -13.22 -17.36
CA ASP A 13 2.75 -13.91 -18.10
C ASP A 13 4.04 -13.86 -17.29
N ALA A 14 4.47 -15.03 -16.80
CA ALA A 14 5.70 -15.17 -16.01
C ALA A 14 6.97 -14.86 -16.83
N ASP A 15 6.90 -14.92 -18.16
CA ASP A 15 8.04 -14.77 -19.07
C ASP A 15 8.07 -13.41 -19.78
N ARG A 16 7.12 -12.52 -19.49
CA ARG A 16 7.07 -11.19 -20.13
C ARG A 16 8.34 -10.38 -19.84
N ALA A 17 8.78 -9.61 -20.82
CA ALA A 17 10.02 -8.84 -20.75
C ALA A 17 10.03 -7.74 -19.67
N THR A 18 8.90 -7.09 -19.43
CA THR A 18 8.78 -6.01 -18.43
C THR A 18 8.06 -6.55 -17.20
N PRO A 19 8.68 -6.68 -16.02
CA PRO A 19 8.03 -7.24 -14.82
C PRO A 19 6.80 -6.46 -14.34
N TYR A 20 5.88 -7.10 -13.61
CA TYR A 20 4.65 -6.47 -13.10
C TYR A 20 4.95 -5.51 -11.92
N PRO A 21 4.40 -4.28 -11.91
CA PRO A 21 4.36 -3.50 -10.68
C PRO A 21 3.45 -4.19 -9.66
N THR A 22 3.61 -3.83 -8.39
CA THR A 22 2.91 -4.49 -7.28
C THR A 22 2.18 -3.51 -6.39
N LEU A 23 0.98 -3.89 -5.95
CA LEU A 23 0.20 -3.19 -4.94
C LEU A 23 0.06 -4.07 -3.69
N TYR A 24 0.73 -3.68 -2.62
CA TYR A 24 0.62 -4.31 -1.31
C TYR A 24 -0.52 -3.68 -0.52
N LEU A 25 -1.39 -4.52 0.03
CA LEU A 25 -2.59 -4.10 0.76
C LEU A 25 -2.58 -4.67 2.18
N SER A 26 -2.66 -3.79 3.17
CA SER A 26 -2.80 -4.15 4.59
C SER A 26 -4.26 -4.00 5.04
N HIS A 27 -4.79 -5.01 5.73
CA HIS A 27 -6.16 -5.00 6.26
C HIS A 27 -6.31 -4.09 7.50
N GLY A 28 -7.52 -3.96 8.05
CA GLY A 28 -7.82 -3.23 9.29
C GLY A 28 -7.77 -4.12 10.52
N GLY A 29 -8.03 -3.55 11.71
CA GLY A 29 -8.06 -4.35 12.94
C GLY A 29 -9.22 -5.34 12.94
N GLY A 30 -8.95 -6.61 13.27
CA GLY A 30 -9.97 -7.67 13.32
C GLY A 30 -10.15 -8.46 12.02
N ASP A 31 -9.51 -8.03 10.94
CA ASP A 31 -9.44 -8.74 9.65
C ASP A 31 -8.14 -9.56 9.51
N HIS A 32 -7.93 -10.14 8.34
CA HIS A 32 -6.74 -10.91 7.95
C HIS A 32 -6.47 -10.79 6.43
N SER A 33 -5.47 -11.51 5.91
CA SER A 33 -4.99 -11.40 4.51
C SER A 33 -6.05 -11.51 3.41
N THR A 34 -7.20 -12.16 3.65
CA THR A 34 -8.25 -12.31 2.62
C THR A 34 -9.18 -11.11 2.50
N ALA A 35 -9.15 -10.14 3.44
CA ALA A 35 -10.13 -9.07 3.53
C ALA A 35 -10.25 -8.25 2.24
N TRP A 36 -9.11 -7.95 1.61
CA TRP A 36 -9.06 -7.20 0.35
C TRP A 36 -9.62 -7.97 -0.85
N THR A 37 -9.51 -9.29 -0.85
CA THR A 37 -10.08 -10.13 -1.91
C THR A 37 -11.56 -10.41 -1.68
N MET A 38 -11.97 -10.67 -0.43
CA MET A 38 -13.32 -11.12 -0.11
C MET A 38 -14.29 -9.97 0.11
N GLN A 39 -13.99 -9.07 1.04
CA GLN A 39 -14.86 -7.94 1.38
C GLN A 39 -14.58 -6.74 0.49
N GLY A 40 -13.30 -6.45 0.27
CA GLY A 40 -12.86 -5.31 -0.54
C GLY A 40 -12.95 -5.53 -2.04
N VAL A 41 -13.07 -6.78 -2.52
CA VAL A 41 -13.11 -7.17 -3.94
C VAL A 41 -12.07 -6.45 -4.81
N ALA A 42 -10.89 -6.18 -4.27
CA ALA A 42 -9.87 -5.33 -4.88
C ALA A 42 -9.44 -5.84 -6.26
N HIS A 43 -9.37 -7.15 -6.42
CA HIS A 43 -9.09 -7.81 -7.70
C HIS A 43 -10.10 -7.45 -8.80
N TYR A 44 -11.41 -7.44 -8.50
CA TYR A 44 -12.42 -7.03 -9.49
C TYR A 44 -12.34 -5.54 -9.84
N ILE A 45 -12.08 -4.69 -8.84
CA ILE A 45 -11.89 -3.25 -9.07
C ILE A 45 -10.69 -3.03 -9.99
N LEU A 46 -9.58 -3.72 -9.72
CA LEU A 46 -8.37 -3.63 -10.53
C LEU A 46 -8.59 -4.17 -11.94
N GLU A 47 -9.21 -5.35 -12.10
CA GLU A 47 -9.53 -5.91 -13.44
C GLU A 47 -10.37 -4.96 -14.28
N ASN A 48 -11.40 -4.35 -13.68
CA ASN A 48 -12.24 -3.39 -14.40
C ASN A 48 -11.42 -2.15 -14.83
N ALA A 49 -10.52 -1.67 -13.98
CA ALA A 49 -9.64 -0.55 -14.29
C ALA A 49 -8.61 -0.91 -15.39
N ILE A 50 -8.09 -2.13 -15.39
CA ILE A 50 -7.20 -2.66 -16.43
C ILE A 50 -7.95 -2.76 -17.76
N ALA A 51 -9.15 -3.37 -17.75
CA ALA A 51 -9.98 -3.51 -18.95
C ALA A 51 -10.39 -2.17 -19.56
N ALA A 52 -10.59 -1.15 -18.71
CA ALA A 52 -10.85 0.22 -19.14
C ALA A 52 -9.60 0.99 -19.61
N GLY A 53 -8.40 0.41 -19.49
CA GLY A 53 -7.13 1.09 -19.81
C GLY A 53 -6.77 2.21 -18.83
N ALA A 54 -7.43 2.28 -17.68
CA ALA A 54 -7.22 3.33 -16.68
C ALA A 54 -5.95 3.08 -15.84
N VAL A 55 -5.53 1.81 -15.72
CA VAL A 55 -4.30 1.41 -15.03
C VAL A 55 -3.61 0.29 -15.81
N GLN A 56 -2.29 0.20 -15.64
CA GLN A 56 -1.50 -0.91 -16.16
C GLN A 56 -1.78 -2.21 -15.38
N PRO A 57 -1.62 -3.40 -16.00
CA PRO A 57 -1.68 -4.68 -15.29
C PRO A 57 -0.67 -4.74 -14.14
N MET A 58 -1.12 -5.16 -12.96
CA MET A 58 -0.30 -5.22 -11.73
C MET A 58 -0.70 -6.39 -10.84
N VAL A 59 0.21 -6.84 -9.98
CA VAL A 59 -0.03 -7.91 -8.99
C VAL A 59 -0.47 -7.29 -7.66
N ILE A 60 -1.51 -7.84 -7.04
CA ILE A 60 -1.93 -7.44 -5.68
C ILE A 60 -1.39 -8.44 -4.68
N ILE A 61 -0.83 -7.93 -3.59
CA ILE A 61 -0.37 -8.72 -2.45
C ILE A 61 -1.10 -8.25 -1.19
N SER A 62 -2.09 -9.02 -0.76
CA SER A 62 -2.78 -8.77 0.50
C SER A 62 -2.01 -9.43 1.63
N THR A 63 -1.60 -8.64 2.61
CA THR A 63 -0.69 -9.06 3.70
C THR A 63 -1.45 -9.22 5.01
N ASP A 64 -0.92 -10.02 5.94
CA ASP A 64 -1.44 -10.17 7.30
C ASP A 64 -0.43 -9.65 8.33
N PHE A 65 -0.87 -8.82 9.27
CA PHE A 65 -0.02 -8.35 10.38
C PHE A 65 -0.31 -9.03 11.72
N ASN A 66 -1.33 -9.89 11.79
CA ASN A 66 -1.75 -10.50 13.04
C ASN A 66 -0.65 -11.40 13.59
N GLY A 67 -0.39 -11.31 14.90
CA GLY A 67 0.63 -12.11 15.57
C GLY A 67 2.08 -11.67 15.33
N LEU A 68 2.33 -10.67 14.47
CA LEU A 68 3.69 -10.18 14.26
C LEU A 68 4.30 -9.55 15.53
N PRO A 69 5.51 -9.98 15.94
CA PRO A 69 6.20 -9.35 17.06
C PRO A 69 6.67 -7.95 16.68
N GLY A 70 6.72 -7.01 17.63
CA GLY A 70 7.24 -5.66 17.38
C GLY A 70 6.28 -4.69 16.68
N GLY A 71 5.00 -5.06 16.54
CA GLY A 71 3.93 -4.16 16.10
C GLY A 71 4.18 -3.53 14.73
N ASN A 72 4.13 -2.20 14.65
CA ASN A 72 4.38 -1.43 13.42
C ASN A 72 5.74 -1.78 12.77
N ASN A 73 6.81 -1.79 13.56
CA ASN A 73 8.15 -2.11 13.07
C ASN A 73 8.29 -3.60 12.73
N GLY A 74 7.57 -4.46 13.45
CA GLY A 74 7.42 -5.87 13.12
C GLY A 74 6.90 -6.09 11.70
N TYR A 75 5.86 -5.36 11.33
CA TYR A 75 5.31 -5.40 9.99
C TYR A 75 6.27 -4.86 8.92
N ALA A 76 7.01 -3.80 9.22
CA ALA A 76 8.07 -3.31 8.32
C ALA A 76 9.17 -4.35 8.07
N ASN A 77 9.57 -5.06 9.12
CA ASN A 77 10.53 -6.15 9.03
C ASN A 77 9.96 -7.32 8.22
N GLU A 78 8.70 -7.70 8.47
CA GLU A 78 8.05 -8.78 7.72
C GLU A 78 7.98 -8.47 6.21
N LEU A 79 7.62 -7.25 5.84
CA LEU A 79 7.62 -6.83 4.45
C LEU A 79 9.02 -6.91 3.83
N ARG A 80 10.01 -6.29 4.49
CA ARG A 80 11.38 -6.17 3.97
C ARG A 80 12.10 -7.51 3.89
N ASP A 81 12.00 -8.31 4.94
CA ASP A 81 12.86 -9.47 5.14
C ASP A 81 12.21 -10.77 4.63
N ASN A 82 10.87 -10.79 4.49
CA ASN A 82 10.13 -12.00 4.11
C ASN A 82 9.22 -11.80 2.89
N VAL A 83 8.22 -10.92 2.96
CA VAL A 83 7.14 -10.87 1.95
C VAL A 83 7.64 -10.34 0.61
N ILE A 84 8.36 -9.22 0.57
CA ILE A 84 8.90 -8.67 -0.69
C ILE A 84 9.85 -9.69 -1.34
N PRO A 85 10.86 -10.24 -0.65
CA PRO A 85 11.73 -11.27 -1.21
C PRO A 85 10.98 -12.50 -1.73
N TYR A 86 9.96 -12.97 -1.00
CA TYR A 86 9.14 -14.09 -1.44
C TYR A 86 8.39 -13.77 -2.74
N VAL A 87 7.76 -12.60 -2.83
CA VAL A 87 7.00 -12.21 -4.02
C VAL A 87 7.94 -12.05 -5.23
N GLU A 88 9.08 -11.39 -5.06
CA GLU A 88 10.10 -11.22 -6.11
C GLU A 88 10.71 -12.55 -6.59
N ALA A 89 10.81 -13.55 -5.70
CA ALA A 89 11.34 -14.86 -6.05
C ALA A 89 10.33 -15.78 -6.75
N ASN A 90 9.03 -15.57 -6.55
CA ASN A 90 7.97 -16.48 -7.02
C ASN A 90 7.12 -15.92 -8.17
N TYR A 91 7.20 -14.61 -8.43
CA TYR A 91 6.42 -13.94 -9.47
C TYR A 91 7.32 -12.98 -10.27
N ASN A 92 7.01 -12.79 -11.56
CA ASN A 92 7.70 -11.86 -12.45
C ASN A 92 7.28 -10.41 -12.13
N VAL A 93 7.72 -9.90 -10.99
CA VAL A 93 7.39 -8.57 -10.49
C VAL A 93 8.63 -7.66 -10.49
N ALA A 94 8.39 -6.35 -10.58
CA ALA A 94 9.44 -5.35 -10.51
C ALA A 94 10.01 -5.25 -9.09
N THR A 95 11.34 -5.13 -8.98
CA THR A 95 12.05 -5.13 -7.70
C THR A 95 12.34 -3.72 -7.17
N ARG A 96 12.22 -2.70 -8.03
CA ARG A 96 12.44 -1.30 -7.69
C ARG A 96 11.33 -0.78 -6.79
N ALA A 97 11.67 0.00 -5.77
CA ALA A 97 10.67 0.64 -4.90
C ALA A 97 9.67 1.48 -5.70
N GLU A 98 10.14 2.17 -6.74
CA GLU A 98 9.32 2.97 -7.66
C GLU A 98 8.16 2.20 -8.32
N ASP A 99 8.27 0.88 -8.43
CA ASP A 99 7.24 0.02 -9.02
C ASP A 99 6.39 -0.70 -7.97
N ARG A 100 6.55 -0.33 -6.68
CA ARG A 100 5.81 -0.88 -5.55
C ARG A 100 4.99 0.19 -4.84
N ALA A 101 3.72 -0.11 -4.65
CA ALA A 101 2.78 0.68 -3.86
C ALA A 101 2.39 -0.07 -2.57
N LEU A 102 2.24 0.66 -1.47
CA LEU A 102 1.64 0.15 -0.23
C LEU A 102 0.41 0.98 0.12
N ALA A 103 -0.71 0.30 0.34
CA ALA A 103 -1.90 0.88 0.93
C ALA A 103 -2.36 0.10 2.16
N GLY A 104 -3.07 0.76 3.06
CA GLY A 104 -3.68 0.10 4.20
C GLY A 104 -4.73 0.97 4.86
N PHE A 105 -5.77 0.36 5.42
CA PHE A 105 -6.87 1.09 6.08
C PHE A 105 -6.85 0.90 7.60
N SER A 106 -7.20 1.94 8.37
CA SER A 106 -7.29 1.90 9.84
C SER A 106 -5.99 1.38 10.48
N ALA A 107 -6.01 0.21 11.15
CA ALA A 107 -4.81 -0.41 11.70
C ALA A 107 -3.74 -0.71 10.63
N GLY A 108 -4.13 -1.14 9.42
CA GLY A 108 -3.24 -1.25 8.27
C GLY A 108 -2.76 0.11 7.77
N GLY A 109 -3.57 1.15 7.94
CA GLY A 109 -3.16 2.53 7.70
C GLY A 109 -2.06 2.97 8.66
N CYS A 110 -2.10 2.58 9.94
CA CYS A 110 -0.99 2.81 10.88
C CYS A 110 0.30 2.15 10.39
N ARG A 111 0.19 0.94 9.81
CA ARG A 111 1.33 0.24 9.22
C ARG A 111 1.87 1.01 8.02
N ALA A 112 0.98 1.41 7.10
CA ALA A 112 1.34 2.23 5.94
C ALA A 112 2.02 3.55 6.35
N PHE A 113 1.55 4.23 7.40
CA PHE A 113 2.21 5.42 7.93
C PHE A 113 3.62 5.13 8.46
N THR A 114 3.83 4.00 9.15
CA THR A 114 5.17 3.61 9.64
C THR A 114 6.13 3.42 8.46
N ILE A 115 5.67 2.73 7.41
CA ILE A 115 6.48 2.53 6.21
C ILE A 115 6.76 3.87 5.50
N PHE A 116 5.73 4.72 5.41
CA PHE A 116 5.83 6.03 4.80
C PHE A 116 6.76 7.00 5.55
N TYR A 117 6.91 6.87 6.87
CA TYR A 117 7.78 7.73 7.67
C TYR A 117 9.23 7.22 7.76
N ASP A 118 9.39 5.92 7.98
CA ASP A 118 10.68 5.37 8.41
C ASP A 118 11.27 4.34 7.43
N HIS A 119 10.49 3.91 6.42
CA HIS A 119 10.90 2.88 5.45
C HIS A 119 10.54 3.23 3.99
N THR A 120 10.65 4.50 3.60
CA THR A 120 10.28 4.99 2.26
C THR A 120 11.04 4.30 1.12
N VAL A 121 12.21 3.72 1.40
CA VAL A 121 13.01 2.96 0.42
C VAL A 121 12.34 1.65 -0.02
N LEU A 122 11.30 1.18 0.67
CA LEU A 122 10.58 -0.04 0.31
C LEU A 122 9.49 0.20 -0.72
N PHE A 123 8.94 1.42 -0.83
CA PHE A 123 7.81 1.69 -1.71
C PHE A 123 7.87 3.11 -2.29
N GLY A 124 7.57 3.24 -3.57
CA GLY A 124 7.49 4.51 -4.28
C GLY A 124 6.14 5.19 -4.11
N TYR A 125 5.09 4.43 -3.77
CA TYR A 125 3.74 4.95 -3.57
C TYR A 125 3.17 4.53 -2.23
N HIS A 126 2.58 5.47 -1.50
CA HIS A 126 2.08 5.27 -0.13
C HIS A 126 0.64 5.75 -0.01
N ALA A 127 -0.21 4.90 0.56
CA ALA A 127 -1.64 5.18 0.67
C ALA A 127 -2.22 4.77 2.03
N PRO A 128 -1.95 5.53 3.11
CA PRO A 128 -2.59 5.31 4.40
C PRO A 128 -4.03 5.85 4.39
N TRP A 129 -4.99 4.99 4.71
CA TRP A 129 -6.42 5.29 4.67
C TRP A 129 -7.10 5.18 6.03
N SER A 130 -8.10 6.03 6.27
CA SER A 130 -8.93 6.04 7.48
C SER A 130 -8.14 5.96 8.78
N ILE A 131 -7.06 6.75 8.84
CA ILE A 131 -6.22 6.91 10.02
C ILE A 131 -5.46 8.23 9.93
N THR A 132 -5.00 8.76 11.07
CA THR A 132 -4.02 9.85 11.12
C THR A 132 -2.71 9.34 11.71
N GLY A 133 -1.59 9.75 11.10
CA GLY A 133 -0.26 9.54 11.67
C GLY A 133 0.06 10.63 12.71
N PRO A 134 1.03 10.39 13.62
CA PRO A 134 1.60 11.46 14.43
C PRO A 134 2.25 12.52 13.52
N VAL A 135 2.46 13.73 14.03
CA VAL A 135 3.19 14.77 13.29
C VAL A 135 4.60 14.25 12.98
N ALA A 136 4.96 14.24 11.70
CA ALA A 136 6.28 13.81 11.25
C ALA A 136 7.38 14.73 11.80
N ASN A 137 8.49 14.14 12.23
CA ASN A 137 9.70 14.89 12.59
C ASN A 137 10.49 15.32 11.33
N ALA A 138 11.54 16.13 11.52
CA ALA A 138 12.34 16.67 10.41
C ALA A 138 12.93 15.57 9.51
N ASP A 139 13.48 14.50 10.09
CA ASP A 139 14.08 13.41 9.32
C ASP A 139 13.03 12.64 8.51
N GLN A 140 11.86 12.41 9.10
CA GLN A 140 10.73 11.78 8.42
C GLN A 140 10.26 12.64 7.25
N ILE A 141 10.18 13.96 7.42
CA ILE A 141 9.84 14.89 6.35
C ILE A 141 10.85 14.80 5.20
N GLU A 142 12.16 14.75 5.49
CA GLU A 142 13.18 14.59 4.44
C GLU A 142 13.06 13.25 3.70
N ARG A 143 12.79 12.15 4.42
CA ARG A 143 12.53 10.84 3.79
C ARG A 143 11.28 10.87 2.90
N MET A 144 10.21 11.52 3.36
CA MET A 144 8.96 11.65 2.61
C MET A 144 9.14 12.48 1.34
N LYS A 145 9.96 13.55 1.37
CA LYS A 145 10.29 14.35 0.18
C LYS A 145 11.04 13.54 -0.88
N ALA A 146 11.77 12.51 -0.47
CA ALA A 146 12.52 11.63 -1.37
C ALA A 146 11.66 10.49 -1.96
N VAL A 147 10.38 10.37 -1.59
CA VAL A 147 9.47 9.39 -2.18
C VAL A 147 9.30 9.69 -3.67
N PRO A 148 9.67 8.77 -4.57
CA PRO A 148 9.73 9.04 -6.01
C PRO A 148 8.36 9.08 -6.69
N GLY A 149 7.38 8.38 -6.13
CA GLY A 149 6.02 8.30 -6.65
C GLY A 149 5.08 9.27 -5.96
N GLY A 150 4.04 8.72 -5.33
CA GLY A 150 2.91 9.51 -4.84
C GLY A 150 2.45 9.12 -3.44
N ILE A 151 1.84 10.09 -2.76
CA ILE A 151 1.22 9.91 -1.45
C ILE A 151 -0.27 10.15 -1.62
N HIS A 152 -1.11 9.21 -1.18
CA HIS A 152 -2.56 9.30 -1.27
C HIS A 152 -3.22 9.02 0.09
N ILE A 153 -3.66 10.09 0.77
CA ILE A 153 -4.37 9.99 2.04
C ILE A 153 -5.87 10.05 1.75
N GLY A 154 -6.62 9.07 2.27
CA GLY A 154 -8.05 8.96 2.04
C GLY A 154 -8.79 8.66 3.34
N THR A 155 -9.98 9.24 3.51
CA THR A 155 -10.88 8.95 4.63
C THR A 155 -12.33 9.14 4.16
N GLY A 156 -13.26 8.41 4.76
CA GLY A 156 -14.69 8.59 4.51
C GLY A 156 -15.22 9.90 5.10
N LEU A 157 -16.24 10.50 4.48
CA LEU A 157 -16.90 11.71 4.97
C LEU A 157 -17.54 11.50 6.36
N GLN A 158 -18.11 10.31 6.58
CA GLN A 158 -18.72 9.88 7.84
C GLN A 158 -17.73 9.16 8.77
N ASP A 159 -16.46 9.07 8.39
CA ASP A 159 -15.43 8.59 9.29
C ASP A 159 -15.26 9.63 10.42
N HIS A 160 -15.20 9.18 11.67
CA HIS A 160 -15.00 10.04 12.83
C HIS A 160 -13.76 10.94 12.72
N LEU A 161 -12.75 10.50 11.96
CA LEU A 161 -11.55 11.28 11.65
C LEU A 161 -11.85 12.56 10.86
N PHE A 162 -12.85 12.54 9.98
CA PHE A 162 -13.25 13.73 9.21
C PHE A 162 -14.14 14.67 10.03
N ASN A 163 -14.94 14.12 10.95
CA ASN A 163 -15.93 14.88 11.70
C ASN A 163 -15.36 15.60 12.95
N ASN A 164 -14.13 15.26 13.37
CA ASN A 164 -13.42 15.93 14.46
C ASN A 164 -12.75 17.26 14.04
N ARG A 165 -13.51 18.16 13.39
CA ARG A 165 -13.05 19.50 12.97
C ARG A 165 -12.64 20.46 14.11
N GLY A 166 -12.60 19.99 15.36
CA GLY A 166 -12.10 20.74 16.52
C GLY A 166 -10.60 20.59 16.79
N GLN A 167 -9.89 19.68 16.10
CA GLN A 167 -8.44 19.50 16.28
C GLN A 167 -7.71 19.38 14.93
N GLY A 168 -7.42 20.54 14.31
CA GLY A 168 -6.19 20.78 13.53
C GLY A 168 -5.85 19.97 12.27
N GLY A 169 -6.70 19.07 11.76
CA GLY A 169 -6.38 18.28 10.56
C GLY A 169 -7.00 18.82 9.27
N THR A 170 -6.28 19.64 8.51
CA THR A 170 -6.65 19.94 7.12
C THR A 170 -6.17 18.80 6.22
N VAL A 171 -7.09 17.97 5.70
CA VAL A 171 -6.78 17.06 4.57
C VAL A 171 -7.08 17.82 3.27
N VAL A 172 -6.04 18.33 2.62
CA VAL A 172 -6.14 18.78 1.22
C VAL A 172 -5.97 17.55 0.34
N ALA A 173 -7.07 17.01 -0.16
CA ALA A 173 -7.02 16.06 -1.27
C ALA A 173 -6.74 16.85 -2.56
N ASN A 174 -5.49 16.83 -3.02
CA ASN A 174 -5.19 17.20 -4.40
C ASN A 174 -3.90 16.51 -4.86
N THR A 175 -4.02 15.27 -5.33
CA THR A 175 -2.91 14.61 -6.03
C THR A 175 -3.06 14.94 -7.51
N ARG A 176 -2.14 15.76 -8.04
CA ARG A 176 -1.98 15.94 -9.49
C ARG A 176 -1.61 14.59 -10.10
N TYR A 177 -2.39 14.11 -11.06
CA TYR A 177 -1.93 13.08 -12.00
C TYR A 177 -0.80 13.69 -12.82
N GLY A 178 0.44 13.29 -12.54
CA GLY A 178 1.55 13.54 -13.43
C GLY A 178 1.38 12.65 -14.65
N SER A 179 0.94 13.24 -15.77
CA SER A 179 1.01 12.60 -17.07
C SER A 179 2.48 12.44 -17.47
N ARG A 180 3.01 11.22 -17.35
CA ARG A 180 4.12 10.77 -18.18
C ARG A 180 3.64 9.54 -18.95
N LEU A 181 3.02 9.81 -20.09
CA LEU A 181 3.09 8.98 -21.28
C LEU A 181 4.13 9.63 -22.20
#